data_AF-A0A955BX98-F1
#
_entry.id   AF-A0A955BX98-F1
#
_cell.length_a   1.000
_cell.length_b   1.000
_cell.length_c   1.000
_cell.angle_alpha   90.00
_cell.angle_beta   90.00
_cell.angle_gamma   90.00
#
_symmetry.space_group_name_H-M   'P 1'
#
loop_
_entity.id
_entity.type
_entity.pdbx_description
1 polymer ?
#
loop_
_entity_poly.entity_id
_entity_poly.type
_entity_poly.pdbx_seq_one_letter_code
_entity_poly.pdbx_strand_id
1 'polypeptide(L)'
;MDFTAPGGFELVRPSGQIEASDAIGLLTEGEARNWAPIGDPVTGELRYICDPVEAASLVRFPMLPSGGVPGMNSIPMVTLPKSPQAPAAGTSIRIGRSPYGGAVELTLRELNQHCLIAGLPGFGKTNTSHTILRQLWNEHGVPFLVLDPAKADYGDLIASLSIRGDRAPQRIVLGPESVAFNPFV
;
A
#
# COMPACT_ATOMS: atom_id res chain seq x y z
N MET A 1 -15.49 14.86 -16.21
CA MET A 1 -16.44 14.18 -15.31
C MET A 1 -17.50 15.19 -14.97
N ASP A 2 -18.75 14.88 -15.26
CA ASP A 2 -19.87 15.74 -14.91
C ASP A 2 -20.14 15.59 -13.41
N PHE A 3 -19.88 16.64 -12.64
CA PHE A 3 -19.96 16.65 -11.18
C PHE A 3 -21.39 16.96 -10.66
N THR A 4 -22.40 16.92 -11.54
CA THR A 4 -23.76 17.39 -11.25
C THR A 4 -24.80 16.27 -11.03
N ALA A 5 -24.38 15.01 -10.95
CA ALA A 5 -25.29 13.89 -10.65
C ALA A 5 -25.81 13.91 -9.18
N PRO A 6 -26.92 13.21 -8.86
CA PRO A 6 -27.53 13.25 -7.52
C PRO A 6 -26.55 12.72 -6.46
N GLY A 7 -26.18 13.58 -5.51
CA GLY A 7 -25.00 13.41 -4.65
C GLY A 7 -23.91 14.49 -4.88
N GLY A 8 -24.16 15.44 -5.79
CA GLY A 8 -23.29 16.56 -6.12
C GLY A 8 -22.97 17.44 -4.90
N PHE A 9 -21.70 17.82 -4.81
CA PHE A 9 -21.20 18.76 -3.82
C PHE A 9 -21.39 20.19 -4.34
N GLU A 10 -21.82 21.10 -3.48
CA GLU A 10 -21.81 22.52 -3.78
C GLU A 10 -20.37 23.05 -3.61
N LEU A 11 -19.83 23.66 -4.66
CA LEU A 11 -18.54 24.32 -4.57
C LEU A 11 -18.72 25.68 -3.88
N VAL A 12 -18.60 25.70 -2.57
CA VAL A 12 -18.61 26.93 -1.78
C VAL A 12 -17.25 27.63 -1.95
N ARG A 13 -17.28 28.93 -2.27
CA ARG A 13 -16.10 29.79 -2.37
C ARG A 13 -16.10 30.80 -1.23
N PRO A 14 -14.93 31.18 -0.69
CA PRO A 14 -14.86 32.23 0.31
C PRO A 14 -15.51 33.51 -0.20
N SER A 15 -16.38 34.10 0.61
CA SER A 15 -17.13 35.32 0.31
C SER A 15 -16.30 36.59 0.49
N GLY A 16 -15.14 36.51 1.16
CA GLY A 16 -14.27 37.64 1.42
C GLY A 16 -12.82 37.27 1.75
N GLN A 17 -11.98 38.30 1.87
CA GLN A 17 -10.52 38.15 2.03
C GLN A 17 -10.12 37.51 3.37
N ILE A 18 -10.93 37.73 4.42
CA ILE A 18 -10.75 37.11 5.75
C ILE A 18 -11.04 35.62 5.67
N GLU A 19 -12.22 35.25 5.14
CA GLU A 19 -12.63 33.85 4.96
C GLU A 19 -11.65 33.08 4.08
N ALA A 20 -11.11 33.72 3.03
CA ALA A 20 -10.08 33.13 2.19
C ALA A 20 -8.77 32.88 2.96
N SER A 21 -8.34 33.83 3.79
CA SER A 21 -7.13 33.67 4.61
C SER A 21 -7.29 32.56 5.67
N ASP A 22 -8.46 32.47 6.30
CA ASP A 22 -8.75 31.45 7.31
C ASP A 22 -8.89 30.06 6.68
N ALA A 23 -9.54 29.95 5.51
CA ALA A 23 -9.61 28.72 4.74
C ALA A 23 -8.22 28.23 4.30
N ILE A 24 -7.34 29.15 3.87
CA ILE A 24 -5.95 28.83 3.56
C ILE A 24 -5.22 28.33 4.81
N GLY A 25 -5.28 29.06 5.93
CA GLY A 25 -4.62 28.66 7.18
C GLY A 25 -5.08 27.28 7.68
N LEU A 26 -6.38 26.99 7.60
CA LEU A 26 -6.92 25.68 7.93
C LEU A 26 -6.35 24.57 7.04
N LEU A 27 -6.27 24.80 5.73
CA LEU A 27 -5.80 23.81 4.76
C LEU A 27 -4.28 23.63 4.77
N THR A 28 -3.50 24.68 5.03
CA THR A 28 -2.04 24.65 4.96
C THR A 28 -1.38 24.33 6.30
N GLU A 29 -1.96 24.80 7.41
CA GLU A 29 -1.34 24.76 8.74
C GLU A 29 -2.12 23.87 9.71
N GLY A 30 -3.36 23.47 9.37
CA GLY A 30 -4.21 22.69 10.26
C GLY A 30 -4.66 23.47 11.51
N GLU A 31 -4.46 24.79 11.52
CA GLU A 31 -4.87 25.65 12.61
C GLU A 31 -6.34 26.04 12.46
N ALA A 32 -7.18 25.56 13.37
CA ALA A 32 -8.54 26.06 13.52
C ALA A 32 -8.51 27.31 14.41
N ARG A 33 -8.85 28.47 13.85
CA ARG A 33 -9.11 29.67 14.65
C ARG A 33 -10.55 29.60 15.17
N ASN A 34 -10.72 29.85 16.47
CA ASN A 34 -12.06 30.04 17.02
C ASN A 34 -12.76 31.15 16.24
N TRP A 35 -14.00 30.90 15.83
CA TRP A 35 -14.84 31.95 15.25
C TRP A 35 -14.78 33.17 16.18
N ALA A 36 -14.59 34.37 15.60
CA ALA A 36 -14.77 35.61 16.33
C ALA A 36 -16.13 35.58 17.07
N PRO A 37 -16.31 36.33 18.18
CA PRO A 37 -17.57 36.33 18.92
C PRO A 37 -18.73 36.52 17.94
N ILE A 38 -19.56 35.49 17.84
CA ILE A 38 -20.63 35.41 16.86
C ILE A 38 -21.64 36.48 17.23
N GLY A 39 -21.62 37.59 16.50
CA GLY A 39 -22.50 38.74 16.75
C GLY A 39 -23.95 38.48 16.40
N ASP A 40 -24.21 37.42 15.62
CA ASP A 40 -25.54 36.95 15.28
C ASP A 40 -26.08 35.99 16.38
N PRO A 41 -27.17 36.33 17.07
CA PRO A 41 -27.71 35.52 18.17
C PRO A 41 -28.08 34.10 17.74
N VAL A 42 -28.61 33.93 16.53
CA VAL A 42 -29.07 32.64 16.01
C VAL A 42 -27.89 31.69 15.78
N THR A 43 -26.82 32.19 15.16
CA THR A 43 -25.58 31.43 14.95
C THR A 43 -24.87 31.15 16.28
N GLY A 44 -24.99 32.04 17.26
CA GLY A 44 -24.50 31.84 18.63
C GLY A 44 -25.21 30.74 19.41
N GLU A 45 -26.47 30.43 19.09
CA GLU A 45 -27.21 29.32 19.69
C GLU A 45 -26.91 27.97 19.03
N LEU A 46 -26.50 27.94 17.75
CA LEU A 46 -26.14 26.70 17.04
C LEU A 46 -25.05 25.89 17.75
N ARG A 47 -24.13 26.55 18.48
CA ARG A 47 -23.08 25.88 19.27
C ARG A 47 -23.61 25.01 20.42
N TYR A 48 -24.87 25.18 20.78
CA TYR A 48 -25.55 24.44 21.84
C TYR A 48 -26.57 23.44 21.30
N ILE A 49 -26.82 23.44 19.99
CA ILE A 49 -27.83 22.59 19.34
C ILE A 49 -27.28 21.20 19.04
N CYS A 50 -25.97 21.06 18.82
CA CYS A 50 -25.32 19.77 18.65
C CYS A 50 -24.03 19.72 19.47
N ASP A 51 -23.72 18.53 20.01
CA ASP A 51 -22.46 18.34 20.73
C ASP A 51 -21.28 18.31 19.74
N PRO A 52 -20.02 18.49 20.20
CA PRO A 52 -18.85 18.50 19.31
C PRO A 52 -18.68 17.22 18.48
N VAL A 53 -19.17 16.07 18.97
CA VAL A 53 -19.12 14.78 18.27
C VAL A 53 -20.16 14.75 17.15
N GLU A 54 -21.38 15.23 17.42
CA GLU A 54 -22.43 15.40 16.41
C GLU A 54 -22.04 16.45 15.35
N ALA A 55 -21.48 17.58 15.76
CA ALA A 55 -20.95 18.61 14.85
C ALA A 55 -19.84 18.04 13.94
N ALA A 56 -18.93 17.24 14.50
CA ALA A 56 -17.88 16.56 13.74
C ALA A 56 -18.45 15.49 12.77
N SER A 57 -19.64 14.96 13.04
CA SER A 57 -20.32 14.01 12.13
C SER A 57 -20.98 14.70 10.92
N LEU A 58 -21.38 15.97 11.09
CA LEU A 58 -21.94 16.80 10.02
C LEU A 58 -20.83 17.30 9.07
N VAL A 59 -19.66 17.64 9.63
CA VAL A 59 -18.46 17.97 8.85
C VAL A 59 -17.75 16.68 8.46
N ARG A 60 -18.21 16.03 7.40
CA ARG A 60 -17.37 15.05 6.72
C ARG A 60 -16.25 15.81 6.03
N PHE A 61 -15.08 15.86 6.65
CA PHE A 61 -13.88 16.24 5.91
C PHE A 61 -13.84 15.43 4.62
N PRO A 62 -13.52 16.06 3.47
CA PRO A 62 -13.38 15.31 2.23
C PRO A 62 -12.37 14.20 2.50
N MET A 63 -12.86 12.95 2.53
CA MET A 63 -11.97 11.80 2.58
C MET A 63 -11.18 11.84 1.29
N LEU A 64 -9.95 12.33 1.39
CA LEU A 64 -9.07 12.40 0.24
C LEU A 64 -8.91 10.98 -0.30
N PRO A 65 -9.18 10.72 -1.59
CA PRO A 65 -8.91 9.42 -2.17
C PRO A 65 -7.42 9.10 -2.00
N SER A 66 -7.08 7.81 -1.97
CA SER A 66 -5.67 7.39 -1.92
C SER A 66 -4.91 7.99 -3.11
N GLY A 67 -3.89 8.80 -2.83
CA GLY A 67 -3.13 9.54 -3.83
C GLY A 67 -3.45 11.04 -3.90
N GLY A 68 -4.39 11.53 -3.08
CA GLY A 68 -4.68 12.96 -2.92
C GLY A 68 -5.63 13.55 -3.97
N VAL A 69 -5.71 14.87 -3.96
CA VAL A 69 -6.42 15.69 -4.96
C VAL A 69 -5.44 16.70 -5.55
N PRO A 70 -5.72 17.34 -6.70
CA PRO A 70 -4.84 18.35 -7.27
C PRO A 70 -4.48 19.43 -6.24
N GLY A 71 -3.18 19.59 -5.96
CA GLY A 71 -2.66 20.55 -4.98
C GLY A 71 -2.55 20.06 -3.53
N MET A 72 -3.09 18.88 -3.19
CA MET A 72 -2.98 18.27 -1.87
C MET A 72 -2.69 16.77 -1.98
N ASN A 73 -1.44 16.38 -1.69
CA ASN A 73 -1.06 14.98 -1.62
C ASN A 73 -1.62 14.35 -0.34
N SER A 74 -2.34 13.23 -0.44
CA SER A 74 -2.71 12.40 0.71
C SER A 74 -1.91 11.11 0.70
N ILE A 75 -1.46 10.71 1.89
CA ILE A 75 -0.91 9.38 2.14
C ILE A 75 -1.87 8.65 3.10
N PRO A 76 -2.29 7.41 2.82
CA PRO A 76 -3.12 6.66 3.75
C PRO A 76 -2.36 6.48 5.07
N MET A 77 -2.94 6.98 6.16
CA MET A 77 -2.39 6.82 7.50
C MET A 77 -2.87 5.48 8.07
N VAL A 78 -1.96 4.50 8.13
CA VAL A 78 -2.22 3.20 8.75
C VAL A 78 -1.48 3.16 10.08
N THR A 79 -2.20 2.91 11.17
CA THR A 79 -1.66 2.82 12.54
C THR A 79 -1.00 1.47 12.85
N LEU A 80 -1.12 0.50 11.94
CA LEU A 80 -0.37 -0.76 12.00
C LEU A 80 1.07 -0.55 11.49
N PRO A 81 2.07 -1.24 12.08
CA PRO A 81 3.47 -1.07 11.71
C PRO A 81 3.71 -1.44 10.24
N LYS A 82 3.98 -0.41 9.44
CA LYS A 82 4.51 -0.37 8.06
C LYS A 82 4.05 -1.48 7.11
N SER A 83 3.13 -1.11 6.22
CA SER A 83 3.28 -1.49 4.80
C SER A 83 4.17 -0.42 4.14
N PRO A 84 5.27 -0.77 3.46
CA PRO A 84 6.13 0.21 2.80
C PRO A 84 5.39 0.79 1.58
N GLN A 85 4.85 2.00 1.71
CA GLN A 85 4.24 2.72 0.59
C GLN A 85 4.93 4.04 0.26
N ALA A 86 6.12 4.30 0.83
CA ALA A 86 7.06 5.15 0.13
C ALA A 86 7.84 4.23 -0.81
N PRO A 87 7.99 4.53 -2.11
CA PRO A 87 9.00 3.87 -2.94
C PRO A 87 10.34 4.15 -2.26
N ALA A 88 10.82 3.18 -1.49
CA ALA A 88 12.15 3.27 -0.92
C ALA A 88 13.10 3.31 -2.11
N ALA A 89 13.93 4.35 -2.19
CA ALA A 89 14.97 4.43 -3.20
C ALA A 89 15.83 3.15 -3.10
N GLY A 90 15.69 2.26 -4.06
CA GLY A 90 16.31 0.94 -4.01
C GLY A 90 15.60 -0.11 -4.86
N THR A 91 16.23 -1.26 -4.92
CA THR A 91 15.76 -2.41 -5.69
C THR A 91 14.55 -3.06 -5.00
N SER A 92 13.42 -3.15 -5.70
CA SER A 92 12.17 -3.73 -5.22
C SER A 92 11.66 -4.85 -6.14
N ILE A 93 10.80 -5.69 -5.58
CA ILE A 93 9.99 -6.66 -6.31
C ILE A 93 8.52 -6.29 -6.20
N ARG A 94 7.78 -6.43 -7.29
CA ARG A 94 6.35 -6.16 -7.32
C ARG A 94 5.56 -7.42 -6.99
N ILE A 95 4.79 -7.38 -5.90
CA ILE A 95 3.94 -8.50 -5.49
C ILE A 95 2.50 -8.37 -6.01
N GLY A 96 2.04 -7.14 -6.27
CA GLY A 96 0.67 -6.94 -6.71
C GLY A 96 0.25 -5.48 -6.86
N ARG A 97 -1.04 -5.25 -6.62
CA ARG A 97 -1.68 -3.93 -6.67
C ARG A 97 -2.61 -3.79 -5.48
N SER A 98 -2.62 -2.61 -4.87
CA SER A 98 -3.56 -2.29 -3.80
C SER A 98 -4.99 -2.17 -4.37
N PRO A 99 -6.04 -2.59 -3.63
CA PRO A 99 -7.44 -2.38 -4.01
C PRO A 99 -7.78 -0.90 -4.30
N TYR A 100 -7.06 0.02 -3.66
CA TYR A 100 -7.26 1.47 -3.81
C TYR A 100 -6.39 2.09 -4.93
N GLY A 101 -5.66 1.27 -5.67
CA GLY A 101 -4.67 1.74 -6.65
C GLY A 101 -3.26 1.82 -6.07
N GLY A 102 -2.25 1.82 -6.96
CA GLY A 102 -0.83 1.75 -6.59
C GLY A 102 -0.27 0.32 -6.60
N ALA A 103 1.00 0.19 -6.98
CA ALA A 103 1.72 -1.08 -6.91
C ALA A 103 2.05 -1.41 -5.46
N VAL A 104 1.97 -2.70 -5.11
CA VAL A 104 2.49 -3.21 -3.84
C VAL A 104 3.83 -3.86 -4.14
N GLU A 105 4.87 -3.38 -3.48
CA GLU A 105 6.24 -3.79 -3.69
C GLU A 105 6.91 -4.15 -2.36
N LEU A 106 7.89 -5.06 -2.42
CA LEU A 106 8.81 -5.36 -1.32
C LEU A 106 10.21 -4.99 -1.76
N THR A 107 10.93 -4.26 -0.93
CA THR A 107 12.37 -4.05 -1.15
C THR A 107 13.14 -5.35 -0.88
N LEU A 108 14.31 -5.50 -1.49
CA LEU A 108 15.19 -6.63 -1.17
C LEU A 108 15.60 -6.64 0.32
N ARG A 109 15.68 -5.47 0.95
CA ARG A 109 15.96 -5.33 2.39
C ARG A 109 14.84 -5.90 3.27
N GLU A 110 13.59 -5.79 2.83
CA GLU A 110 12.45 -6.36 3.55
C GLU A 110 12.38 -7.87 3.40
N LEU A 111 12.71 -8.40 2.22
CA LEU A 111 12.80 -9.85 2.01
C LEU A 111 13.89 -10.51 2.88
N ASN A 112 14.97 -9.78 3.16
CA ASN A 112 16.02 -10.25 4.08
C ASN A 112 15.59 -10.33 5.55
N GLN A 113 14.40 -9.85 5.90
CA GLN A 113 13.84 -9.97 7.27
C GLN A 113 12.96 -11.22 7.43
N HIS A 114 13.04 -12.15 6.48
CA HIS A 114 12.19 -13.33 6.34
C HIS A 114 10.74 -12.99 5.97
N CYS A 115 10.14 -13.82 5.13
CA CYS A 115 8.77 -13.63 4.65
C CYS A 115 7.96 -14.90 4.90
N LEU A 116 6.74 -14.74 5.45
CA LEU A 116 5.76 -15.81 5.60
C LEU A 116 4.61 -15.58 4.63
N ILE A 117 4.38 -16.54 3.73
CA ILE A 117 3.25 -16.54 2.79
C ILE A 117 2.22 -17.56 3.28
N ALA A 118 1.13 -17.07 3.88
CA ALA A 118 0.07 -17.89 4.46
C ALA A 118 -1.28 -17.63 3.78
N GLY A 119 -2.20 -18.60 3.89
CA GLY A 119 -3.52 -18.54 3.27
C GLY A 119 -4.11 -19.92 2.99
N LEU A 120 -5.40 -19.98 2.67
CA LEU A 120 -6.09 -21.24 2.36
C LEU A 120 -5.59 -21.85 1.03
N PRO A 121 -5.80 -23.16 0.78
CA PRO A 121 -5.57 -23.75 -0.53
C PRO A 121 -6.34 -22.97 -1.62
N GLY A 122 -5.71 -22.76 -2.79
CA GLY A 122 -6.30 -21.99 -3.89
C GLY A 122 -6.11 -20.47 -3.82
N PHE A 123 -5.62 -19.90 -2.71
CA PHE A 123 -5.45 -18.45 -2.54
C PHE A 123 -4.15 -17.91 -3.19
N GLY A 124 -3.52 -18.68 -4.08
CA GLY A 124 -2.38 -18.21 -4.85
C GLY A 124 -1.03 -18.19 -4.14
N LYS A 125 -0.88 -18.77 -2.94
CA LYS A 125 0.42 -18.83 -2.21
C LYS A 125 1.60 -19.23 -3.09
N THR A 126 1.48 -20.38 -3.78
CA THR A 126 2.53 -20.88 -4.69
C THR A 126 2.82 -19.91 -5.82
N ASN A 127 1.78 -19.29 -6.39
CA ASN A 127 1.93 -18.29 -7.45
C ASN A 127 2.64 -17.03 -6.95
N THR A 128 2.33 -16.58 -5.73
CA THR A 128 3.02 -15.48 -5.06
C THR A 128 4.50 -15.82 -4.85
N SER A 129 4.80 -17.02 -4.34
CA SER A 129 6.19 -17.49 -4.19
C SER A 129 6.93 -17.55 -5.54
N HIS A 130 6.32 -18.10 -6.58
CA HIS A 130 6.90 -18.15 -7.93
C HIS A 130 7.21 -16.75 -8.46
N THR A 131 6.27 -15.81 -8.27
CA THR A 131 6.43 -14.43 -8.71
C THR A 131 7.62 -13.76 -8.03
N ILE A 132 7.74 -13.91 -6.71
CA ILE A 132 8.86 -13.38 -5.91
C ILE A 132 10.18 -14.00 -6.38
N LEU A 133 10.28 -15.32 -6.43
CA LEU A 133 11.51 -16.04 -6.78
C LEU A 133 11.96 -15.74 -8.22
N ARG A 134 11.01 -15.68 -9.16
CA ARG A 134 11.30 -15.34 -10.55
C ARG A 134 11.91 -13.94 -10.67
N GLN A 135 11.35 -12.93 -9.99
CA GLN A 135 11.90 -11.57 -10.00
C GLN A 135 13.28 -11.52 -9.33
N LEU A 136 13.45 -12.18 -8.18
CA LEU A 136 14.75 -12.29 -7.50
C LEU A 136 15.84 -12.81 -8.42
N TRP A 137 15.56 -13.86 -9.20
CA TRP A 137 16.54 -14.43 -10.11
C TRP A 137 16.69 -13.67 -11.42
N ASN A 138 15.60 -13.41 -12.15
CA ASN A 138 15.66 -12.83 -13.50
C ASN A 138 16.03 -11.34 -13.47
N GLU A 139 15.49 -10.58 -12.52
CA GLU A 139 15.70 -9.12 -12.47
C GLU A 139 16.89 -8.78 -11.58
N HIS A 140 16.98 -9.41 -10.40
CA HIS A 140 17.96 -9.01 -9.38
C HIS A 140 19.20 -9.88 -9.28
N GLY A 141 19.21 -11.04 -9.94
CA GLY A 141 20.35 -11.95 -9.97
C GLY A 141 20.67 -12.60 -8.63
N VAL A 142 19.68 -12.66 -7.74
CA VAL A 142 19.79 -13.25 -6.41
C VAL A 142 19.57 -14.76 -6.53
N PRO A 143 20.59 -15.60 -6.24
CA PRO A 143 20.42 -17.04 -6.21
C PRO A 143 19.58 -17.47 -5.00
N PHE A 144 18.81 -18.53 -5.17
CA PHE A 144 17.97 -19.09 -4.10
C PHE A 144 17.95 -20.62 -4.14
N LEU A 145 17.58 -21.22 -3.01
CA LEU A 145 17.32 -22.65 -2.86
C LEU A 145 15.85 -22.85 -2.51
N VAL A 146 15.17 -23.73 -3.25
CA VAL A 146 13.80 -24.15 -2.94
C VAL A 146 13.82 -25.58 -2.42
N LEU A 147 13.20 -25.79 -1.25
CA LEU A 147 12.92 -27.11 -0.71
C LEU A 147 11.44 -27.42 -0.93
N ASP A 148 11.13 -28.32 -1.86
CA ASP A 148 9.76 -28.73 -2.19
C ASP A 148 9.55 -30.22 -1.83
N PRO A 149 8.96 -30.51 -0.66
CA PRO A 149 8.79 -31.88 -0.19
C PRO A 149 7.54 -32.60 -0.73
N ALA A 150 6.63 -31.93 -1.44
CA ALA A 150 5.24 -32.41 -1.53
C ALA A 150 4.70 -32.67 -2.94
N LYS A 151 4.81 -31.73 -3.89
CA LYS A 151 3.97 -31.76 -5.11
C LYS A 151 4.69 -31.49 -6.43
N ALA A 152 5.99 -31.23 -6.40
CA ALA A 152 6.74 -30.79 -7.58
C ALA A 152 6.15 -29.51 -8.22
N ASP A 153 5.46 -28.69 -7.41
CA ASP A 153 4.78 -27.46 -7.86
C ASP A 153 5.79 -26.44 -8.42
N TYR A 154 7.05 -26.55 -8.02
CA TYR A 154 8.14 -25.67 -8.46
C TYR A 154 8.83 -26.15 -9.75
N GLY A 155 8.37 -27.25 -10.36
CA GLY A 155 8.84 -27.69 -11.67
C GLY A 155 8.62 -26.62 -12.75
N ASP A 156 7.46 -25.97 -12.76
CA ASP A 156 7.17 -24.91 -13.73
C ASP A 156 8.00 -23.64 -13.48
N LEU A 157 8.42 -23.40 -12.22
CA LEU A 157 9.26 -22.27 -11.89
C LEU A 157 10.60 -22.37 -12.63
N ILE A 158 11.25 -23.54 -12.62
CA ILE A 158 12.59 -23.70 -13.20
C ILE A 158 12.63 -23.37 -14.69
N ALA A 159 11.55 -23.72 -15.43
CA ALA A 159 11.43 -23.42 -16.85
C ALA A 159 11.28 -21.91 -17.13
N SER A 160 10.83 -21.13 -16.15
CA SER A 160 10.69 -19.68 -16.25
C SER A 160 11.94 -18.88 -15.83
N LEU A 161 12.99 -19.57 -15.36
CA LEU A 161 14.23 -18.95 -14.92
C LEU A 161 15.23 -18.87 -16.07
N SER A 162 15.81 -17.69 -16.28
CA SER A 162 16.82 -17.45 -17.30
C SER A 162 18.18 -18.07 -16.93
N ILE A 163 19.00 -18.42 -17.92
CA ILE A 163 20.41 -18.74 -17.69
C ILE A 163 21.17 -17.44 -17.49
N ARG A 164 21.96 -17.35 -16.41
CA ARG A 164 22.73 -16.15 -16.07
C ARG A 164 24.22 -16.45 -16.10
N GLY A 165 24.86 -16.15 -17.23
CA GLY A 165 26.26 -16.50 -17.47
C GLY A 165 26.46 -18.02 -17.37
N ASP A 166 27.31 -18.41 -16.44
CA ASP A 166 27.66 -19.77 -16.07
C ASP A 166 26.72 -20.39 -15.03
N ARG A 167 25.73 -19.64 -14.53
CA ARG A 167 24.72 -20.13 -13.58
C ARG A 167 23.43 -20.52 -14.29
N ALA A 168 23.18 -21.83 -14.35
CA ALA A 168 21.92 -22.40 -14.79
C ALA A 168 21.09 -22.88 -13.58
N PRO A 169 19.77 -22.67 -13.56
CA PRO A 169 18.88 -23.27 -12.57
C PRO A 169 18.97 -24.80 -12.61
N GLN A 170 19.02 -25.45 -11.45
CA GLN A 170 19.10 -26.91 -11.34
C GLN A 170 17.97 -27.45 -10.48
N ARG A 171 17.42 -28.60 -10.89
CA ARG A 171 16.46 -29.37 -10.09
C ARG A 171 17.14 -30.65 -9.64
N ILE A 172 17.27 -30.82 -8.34
CA ILE A 172 17.79 -32.04 -7.72
C ILE A 172 16.61 -32.76 -7.07
N VAL A 173 16.37 -34.00 -7.46
CA VAL A 173 15.33 -34.85 -6.86
C VAL A 173 16.00 -35.81 -5.91
N LEU A 174 15.60 -35.76 -4.64
CA LEU A 174 16.13 -36.62 -3.60
C LEU A 174 15.29 -37.88 -3.51
N GLY A 175 15.93 -39.04 -3.59
CA GLY A 175 15.28 -40.33 -3.52
C GLY A 175 16.26 -41.41 -3.06
N PRO A 176 15.78 -42.64 -2.82
CA PRO A 176 16.63 -43.75 -2.38
C PRO A 176 17.78 -44.04 -3.35
N GLU A 177 17.57 -43.77 -4.64
CA GLU A 177 18.58 -43.95 -5.71
C GLU A 177 19.48 -42.71 -5.93
N SER A 178 19.19 -41.59 -5.26
CA SER A 178 19.93 -40.33 -5.40
C SER A 178 20.26 -39.73 -4.03
N VAL A 179 21.42 -40.11 -3.48
CA VAL A 179 21.96 -39.51 -2.26
C VAL A 179 22.32 -38.05 -2.55
N ALA A 180 21.62 -37.11 -1.90
CA ALA A 180 21.65 -35.68 -2.17
C ALA A 180 23.06 -35.07 -2.06
N PHE A 181 23.64 -35.23 -0.88
CA PHE A 181 24.95 -34.81 -0.47
C PHE A 181 25.18 -35.40 0.92
N ASN A 182 26.43 -35.71 1.26
CA ASN A 182 26.79 -36.07 2.62
C ASN A 182 27.24 -34.77 3.33
N PRO A 183 26.56 -34.31 4.41
CA PRO A 183 26.97 -33.12 5.15
C PRO A 183 28.22 -33.32 6.01
N PHE A 184 28.74 -34.55 6.09
CA PHE A 184 29.85 -34.95 6.95
C PHE A 184 31.12 -35.40 6.20
N VAL A 185 31.18 -35.17 4.87
CA VAL A 185 32.46 -35.26 4.12
C VAL A 185 33.31 -34.02 4.34
#